data_AF-A0A519CCW9-F1
#
_entry.id   AF-A0A519CCW9-F1
#
_cell.length_a   1.000
_cell.length_b   1.000
_cell.length_c   1.000
_cell.angle_alpha   90.00
_cell.angle_beta   90.00
_cell.angle_gamma   90.00
#
_symmetry.space_group_name_H-M   'P 1'
#
loop_
_entity.id
_entity.type
_entity.pdbx_description
1 polymer ?
#
loop_
_entity_poly.entity_id
_entity_poly.type
_entity_poly.pdbx_seq_one_letter_code
_entity_poly.pdbx_strand_id
1 'polypeptide(L)'
;MSKYQSPGMNVNQNAIKMVLGAIIVLIIIGVVASSSVKIVDAGNRGILTHWSAVDLTNPPLDEGIHFVIPFQDEVVQMEVRTLKYDTST
;
A
#
# COMPACT_ATOMS: atom_id res chain seq x y z
N MET A 1 -43.91 27.69 25.81
CA MET A 1 -42.62 28.14 25.23
C MET A 1 -41.53 27.18 25.69
N SER A 2 -41.14 26.22 24.85
CA SER A 2 -40.18 25.16 25.20
C SER A 2 -38.77 25.72 25.27
N LYS A 3 -38.15 25.67 26.46
CA LYS A 3 -36.84 26.27 26.76
C LYS A 3 -35.64 25.44 26.26
N TYR A 4 -35.87 24.49 25.36
CA TYR A 4 -34.87 23.51 24.92
C TYR A 4 -34.68 23.42 23.39
N GLN A 5 -35.22 24.37 22.63
CA GLN A 5 -35.03 24.36 21.18
C GLN A 5 -33.63 24.88 20.83
N SER A 6 -32.71 23.94 20.58
CA SER A 6 -31.36 24.24 20.10
C SER A 6 -31.45 25.04 18.78
N PRO A 7 -30.65 26.11 18.60
CA PRO A 7 -30.64 26.84 17.34
C PRO A 7 -30.21 25.92 16.20
N GLY A 8 -31.05 25.85 15.16
CA GLY A 8 -30.76 25.07 13.96
C GLY A 8 -29.46 25.53 13.32
N MET A 9 -28.51 24.62 13.14
CA MET A 9 -27.20 24.93 12.57
C MET A 9 -27.38 25.29 11.08
N ASN A 10 -27.11 26.54 10.71
CA ASN A 10 -27.12 26.97 9.31
C ASN A 10 -25.81 26.51 8.67
N VAL A 11 -25.84 25.32 8.06
CA VAL A 11 -24.69 24.77 7.35
C VAL A 11 -24.86 24.92 5.84
N ASN A 12 -23.83 25.45 5.19
CA ASN A 12 -23.77 25.49 3.73
C ASN A 12 -23.49 24.08 3.19
N GLN A 13 -24.53 23.43 2.66
CA GLN A 13 -24.43 22.07 2.13
C GLN A 13 -23.40 21.91 1.01
N ASN A 14 -23.13 22.97 0.23
CA ASN A 14 -22.13 22.93 -0.83
C ASN A 14 -20.70 22.92 -0.26
N ALA A 15 -20.47 23.69 0.82
CA ALA A 15 -19.19 23.67 1.53
C ALA A 15 -18.92 22.30 2.17
N ILE A 16 -19.95 21.67 2.75
CA ILE A 16 -19.84 20.31 3.32
C ILE A 16 -19.45 19.29 2.24
N LYS A 17 -20.11 19.32 1.07
CA LYS A 17 -19.80 18.40 -0.04
C LYS A 17 -18.36 18.57 -0.55
N MET A 18 -17.88 19.81 -0.63
CA MET A 18 -16.51 20.10 -1.06
C MET A 18 -15.48 19.59 -0.06
N VAL A 19 -15.69 19.84 1.24
CA VAL A 19 -14.81 19.36 2.30
C VAL A 19 -14.79 17.84 2.33
N LEU A 20 -15.96 17.20 2.21
CA LEU A 20 -16.05 15.74 2.15
C LEU A 20 -15.32 15.17 0.94
N GLY A 21 -15.47 15.78 -0.24
CA GLY A 21 -14.75 15.40 -1.46
C GLY A 21 -13.23 15.50 -1.28
N ALA A 22 -12.74 16.60 -0.70
CA ALA A 22 -11.31 16.80 -0.44
C ALA A 22 -10.75 15.73 0.51
N ILE A 23 -11.50 15.36 1.56
CA ILE A 23 -11.10 14.32 2.50
C ILE A 23 -10.98 12.97 1.79
N ILE A 24 -11.96 12.60 0.95
CA ILE A 24 -11.93 11.34 0.20
C ILE A 24 -10.70 11.27 -0.72
N VAL A 25 -10.41 12.35 -1.45
CA VAL A 25 -9.23 12.41 -2.33
C VAL A 25 -7.93 12.26 -1.54
N LEU A 26 -7.81 12.93 -0.39
CA LEU A 26 -6.63 12.80 0.47
C LEU A 26 -6.44 11.38 0.99
N ILE A 27 -7.52 10.70 1.37
CA ILE A 27 -7.48 9.31 1.81
C ILE A 27 -7.00 8.41 0.67
N ILE A 28 -7.54 8.58 -0.53
CA ILE A 28 -7.13 7.78 -1.70
C ILE A 28 -5.64 7.94 -1.97
N ILE A 29 -5.13 9.18 -1.97
CA ILE A 29 -3.70 9.44 -2.15
C ILE A 29 -2.88 8.77 -1.05
N GLY A 30 -3.31 8.88 0.21
CA GLY A 30 -2.62 8.26 1.35
C GLY A 30 -2.56 6.72 1.24
N VAL A 31 -3.65 6.08 0.85
CA VAL A 31 -3.72 4.63 0.66
C VAL A 31 -2.85 4.17 -0.52
N VAL A 32 -2.93 4.85 -1.66
CA VAL A 32 -2.15 4.52 -2.86
C VAL A 32 -0.65 4.68 -2.59
N ALA A 33 -0.25 5.79 -1.96
CA ALA A 33 1.15 6.07 -1.65
C ALA A 33 1.72 5.06 -0.63
N SER A 34 0.97 4.76 0.43
CA SER A 34 1.42 3.78 1.44
C SER A 34 1.50 2.35 0.90
N SER A 35 0.61 1.97 -0.02
CA SER A 35 0.63 0.63 -0.62
C SER A 35 1.69 0.43 -1.72
N SER A 36 2.22 1.52 -2.28
CA SER A 36 3.20 1.49 -3.38
C SER A 36 4.63 1.12 -2.94
N VAL A 37 4.96 1.33 -1.66
CA VAL A 37 6.32 1.09 -1.16
C VAL A 37 6.48 -0.37 -0.73
N LYS A 38 7.44 -1.07 -1.32
CA LYS A 38 7.85 -2.43 -0.95
C LYS A 38 9.32 -2.46 -0.57
N ILE A 39 9.65 -3.29 0.41
CA ILE A 39 11.01 -3.42 0.93
C ILE A 39 11.43 -4.87 0.75
N VAL A 40 12.57 -5.06 0.10
CA VAL A 40 13.23 -6.36 -0.05
C VAL A 40 14.35 -6.43 0.98
N ASP A 41 14.28 -7.44 1.84
CA ASP A 41 15.25 -7.64 2.92
C ASP A 41 16.61 -8.07 2.42
N ALA A 42 17.64 -7.77 3.21
CA ALA A 42 19.02 -8.08 2.86
C ALA A 42 19.25 -9.60 2.71
N GLY A 43 19.81 -10.04 1.58
CA GLY A 43 20.07 -11.46 1.28
C GLY A 43 18.86 -12.21 0.71
N ASN A 44 17.82 -11.46 0.30
CA ASN A 44 16.66 -11.97 -0.42
C ASN A 44 16.54 -11.24 -1.78
N ARG A 45 15.95 -11.91 -2.76
CA ARG A 45 15.54 -11.32 -4.05
C ARG A 45 14.03 -11.09 -4.05
N GLY A 46 13.59 -9.94 -4.54
CA GLY A 46 12.17 -9.66 -4.73
C GLY A 46 11.69 -10.15 -6.09
N ILE A 47 10.85 -11.18 -6.13
CA ILE A 47 10.17 -11.60 -7.36
C ILE A 47 8.92 -10.75 -7.53
N LEU A 48 8.87 -9.99 -8.63
CA LEU A 48 7.69 -9.22 -8.99
C LEU A 48 6.64 -10.14 -9.59
N THR A 49 5.43 -10.06 -9.05
CA THR A 49 4.26 -10.70 -9.62
C THR A 49 3.23 -9.65 -9.99
N HIS A 50 2.65 -9.79 -11.17
CA HIS A 50 1.50 -9.01 -11.63
C HIS A 50 0.28 -9.92 -11.60
N TRP A 51 -0.71 -9.61 -10.77
CA TRP A 51 -1.92 -10.43 -10.64
C TRP A 51 -1.61 -11.91 -10.34
N SER A 52 -0.69 -12.16 -9.42
CA SER A 52 -0.21 -13.50 -9.05
C SER A 52 0.53 -14.26 -10.17
N ALA A 53 0.84 -13.62 -11.30
CA ALA A 53 1.70 -14.17 -12.35
C ALA A 53 3.11 -13.58 -12.24
N VAL A 54 4.13 -14.41 -12.36
CA VAL A 54 5.54 -13.96 -12.31
C VAL A 54 5.88 -13.14 -13.55
N ASP A 55 6.49 -11.97 -13.37
CA ASP A 55 7.08 -11.22 -14.48
C ASP A 55 8.35 -11.93 -14.97
N LEU A 56 8.35 -12.34 -16.24
CA LEU A 56 9.49 -13.00 -16.89
C LEU A 56 10.32 -12.04 -17.77
N THR A 57 9.86 -10.80 -17.92
CA THR A 57 10.49 -9.82 -18.82
C THR A 57 11.60 -9.05 -18.12
N ASN A 58 11.48 -8.84 -16.81
CA ASN A 58 12.44 -8.12 -15.99
C ASN A 58 13.16 -9.06 -15.01
N PRO A 59 14.43 -8.78 -14.69
CA PRO A 59 15.12 -9.52 -13.65
C PRO A 59 14.48 -9.27 -12.26
N PRO A 60 14.61 -10.22 -11.31
CA PRO A 60 14.14 -10.04 -9.94
C PRO A 60 14.78 -8.81 -9.28
N LEU A 61 14.00 -8.13 -8.44
CA LEU A 61 14.41 -6.93 -7.71
C LEU A 61 15.53 -7.26 -6.71
N ASP A 62 16.54 -6.40 -6.67
CA ASP A 62 17.61 -6.43 -5.68
C ASP A 62 17.10 -6.00 -4.29
N GLU A 63 17.93 -6.16 -3.27
CA GLU A 63 17.64 -5.71 -1.92
C GLU A 63 17.38 -4.18 -1.87
N GLY A 64 16.48 -3.74 -0.99
CA GLY A 64 16.21 -2.32 -0.78
C GLY A 64 14.76 -1.89 -0.99
N ILE A 65 14.56 -0.59 -1.16
CA ILE A 65 13.23 0.03 -1.27
C ILE A 65 12.86 0.15 -2.74
N HIS A 66 11.71 -0.40 -3.11
CA HIS A 66 11.18 -0.36 -4.47
C HIS A 66 9.77 0.20 -4.49
N PHE A 67 9.46 0.92 -5.55
CA PHE A 67 8.13 1.43 -5.82
C PHE A 67 7.45 0.52 -6.83
N VAL A 68 6.32 -0.04 -6.42
CA VAL A 68 5.49 -0.91 -7.26
C VAL A 68 4.11 -0.30 -7.45
N ILE A 69 3.38 -0.79 -8.44
CA ILE A 69 2.01 -0.34 -8.69
C ILE A 69 1.11 -1.05 -7.66
N PRO A 70 0.41 -0.30 -6.80
CA PRO A 70 -0.36 -0.90 -5.72
C PRO A 70 -1.51 -1.76 -6.26
N PHE A 71 -1.90 -2.77 -5.47
CA PHE A 71 -2.98 -3.74 -5.72
C PHE A 71 -2.76 -4.77 -6.84
N GLN A 72 -2.06 -4.42 -7.92
CA GLN A 72 -1.75 -5.39 -8.98
C GLN A 72 -0.38 -6.06 -8.81
N ASP A 73 0.58 -5.33 -8.25
CA ASP A 73 1.95 -5.80 -8.12
C ASP A 73 2.22 -6.30 -6.70
N GLU A 74 2.82 -7.47 -6.60
CA GLU A 74 3.30 -8.05 -5.35
C GLU A 74 4.77 -8.44 -5.46
N VAL A 75 5.50 -8.33 -4.35
CA VAL A 75 6.92 -8.68 -4.28
C VAL A 75 7.05 -9.88 -3.34
N VAL A 76 7.33 -11.04 -3.91
CA VAL A 76 7.58 -12.26 -3.15
C VAL A 76 9.07 -12.37 -2.89
N GLN A 77 9.47 -12.42 -1.62
CA GLN A 77 10.88 -12.53 -1.26
C GLN A 77 11.38 -13.98 -1.35
N MET A 78 12.48 -14.17 -2.06
CA MET A 78 13.17 -15.45 -2.16
C MET A 78 14.56 -15.37 -1.54
N GLU A 79 14.87 -16.29 -0.63
CA GLU A 79 16.18 -16.38 -0.02
C GLU A 79 17.24 -16.79 -1.05
N VAL A 80 18.36 -16.06 -1.10
CA VAL A 80 19.52 -16.40 -1.94
C VAL A 80 20.74 -16.82 -1.14
N ARG A 81 20.59 -17.00 0.17
CA ARG A 81 21.66 -17.44 1.07
C ARG A 81 21.93 -18.93 0.86
N THR A 82 23.19 -19.32 1.00
CA THR A 82 23.57 -20.74 0.94
C THR A 82 23.14 -21.45 2.21
N LEU A 83 22.22 -22.40 2.07
CA LEU A 83 21.82 -23.27 3.17
C LEU A 83 22.92 -24.29 3.44
N LYS A 84 23.43 -24.33 4.67
CA LYS A 84 24.33 -25.40 5.14
C LYS A 84 23.47 -26.51 5.73
N TYR A 85 23.43 -27.66 5.07
CA TYR A 85 22.80 -28.85 5.61
C TYR A 85 23.80 -29.59 6.50
N ASP A 86 23.59 -29.57 7.82
CA ASP A 86 24.33 -30.45 8.72
C ASP A 86 23.63 -31.82 8.72
N THR A 87 24.36 -32.86 8.31
CA THR A 87 23.86 -34.23 8.38
C THR A 87 23.80 -34.64 9.85
N SER A 88 22.58 -34.69 10.40
CA SER A 88 22.32 -35.32 11.70
C SER A 88 22.30 -36.83 11.47
N THR A 89 23.46 -37.47 11.59
CA THR A 89 23.58 -38.93 11.67
C THR A 89 23.21 -39.43 13.05
#